data_AF-A0AAU3TWL8-F1
#
_entry.id   AF-A0AAU3TWL8-F1
#
_cell.length_a   1.000
_cell.length_b   1.000
_cell.length_c   1.000
_cell.angle_alpha   90.00
_cell.angle_beta   90.00
_cell.angle_gamma   90.00
#
_symmetry.space_group_name_H-M   'P 1'
#
loop_
_entity.id
_entity.type
_entity.pdbx_description
1 polymer ?
#
loop_
_entity_poly.entity_id
_entity_poly.type
_entity_poly.pdbx_seq_one_letter_code
_entity_poly.pdbx_strand_id
1 'polypeptide(L)'
;MPATVEARPRDSRGYPVPAITPWEGDEPQFALTDYGRSAECARQRLCSVCNTLMPRGPVWRVVGGAESSAIREALAAGRPYRNLAATLEAPGHRACMLYASMVCPYLARPNARRGLTAQSPDDMTAHVVRGAVRGDMGAVVGYGDYEFAVTKTKVLFRFLDVVEYLPHDTADQHLPELQAELARSGGRLDGRSDGGQPR
;
A
#
# COMPACT_ATOMS: atom_id res chain seq x y z
N MET A 1 -9.85 10.80 -5.20
CA MET A 1 -9.71 9.36 -4.88
C MET A 1 -9.67 8.58 -6.19
N PRO A 2 -8.94 7.46 -6.30
CA PRO A 2 -8.99 6.63 -7.51
C PRO A 2 -10.36 5.94 -7.65
N ALA A 3 -10.92 5.89 -8.86
CA ALA A 3 -12.24 5.29 -9.12
C ALA A 3 -12.33 3.81 -8.72
N THR A 4 -11.23 3.05 -8.85
CA THR A 4 -11.15 1.65 -8.39
C THR A 4 -11.14 1.50 -6.88
N VAL A 5 -10.75 2.54 -6.13
CA VAL A 5 -10.90 2.60 -4.67
C VAL A 5 -12.31 3.05 -4.30
N GLU A 6 -12.88 4.01 -5.04
CA GLU A 6 -14.24 4.51 -4.84
C GLU A 6 -15.32 3.43 -4.99
N ALA A 7 -15.11 2.48 -5.90
CA ALA A 7 -15.95 1.31 -6.16
C ALA A 7 -15.80 0.17 -5.15
N ARG A 8 -14.95 0.31 -4.11
CA ARG A 8 -14.83 -0.71 -3.06
C ARG A 8 -16.07 -0.69 -2.13
N PRO A 9 -16.40 -1.84 -1.50
CA PRO A 9 -17.33 -1.87 -0.38
C PRO A 9 -16.93 -0.85 0.69
N ARG A 10 -17.91 -0.29 1.39
CA ARG A 10 -17.71 0.78 2.37
C ARG A 10 -18.06 0.29 3.76
N ASP A 11 -17.40 0.86 4.76
CA ASP A 11 -17.77 0.67 6.16
C ASP A 11 -19.06 1.44 6.51
N SER A 12 -19.53 1.26 7.74
CA SER A 12 -20.71 1.95 8.30
C SER A 12 -20.61 3.49 8.32
N ARG A 13 -19.41 4.05 8.12
CA ARG A 13 -19.14 5.51 8.05
C ARG A 13 -19.03 6.00 6.60
N GLY A 14 -19.14 5.10 5.61
CA GLY A 14 -19.03 5.40 4.18
C GLY A 14 -17.60 5.40 3.63
N TYR A 15 -16.59 4.99 4.39
CA TYR A 15 -15.20 4.92 3.91
C TYR A 15 -14.94 3.64 3.11
N PRO A 16 -14.32 3.70 1.93
CA PRO A 16 -13.98 2.51 1.15
C PRO A 16 -12.97 1.61 1.86
N VAL A 17 -13.26 0.31 1.87
CA VAL A 17 -12.48 -0.70 2.59
C VAL A 17 -11.40 -1.30 1.69
N PRO A 18 -10.10 -1.24 2.08
CA PRO A 18 -9.00 -1.83 1.32
C PRO A 18 -9.21 -3.32 1.06
N ALA A 19 -8.80 -3.79 -0.12
CA ALA A 19 -9.03 -5.16 -0.59
C ALA A 19 -8.53 -6.25 0.37
N ILE A 20 -7.41 -6.03 1.06
CA ILE A 20 -6.81 -6.98 2.03
C ILE A 20 -7.42 -6.93 3.44
N THR A 21 -8.43 -6.08 3.69
CA THR A 21 -9.07 -6.00 5.02
C THR A 21 -10.04 -7.18 5.20
N PRO A 22 -9.90 -7.99 6.27
CA PRO A 22 -10.87 -9.03 6.59
C PRO A 22 -12.17 -8.40 7.15
N TRP A 23 -13.25 -9.18 7.11
CA TRP A 23 -14.58 -8.76 7.59
C TRP A 23 -15.10 -9.77 8.61
N GLU A 24 -15.72 -9.28 9.68
CA GLU A 24 -16.45 -10.08 10.65
C GLU A 24 -17.94 -9.74 10.51
N GLY A 25 -18.67 -10.58 9.77
CA GLY A 25 -20.00 -10.20 9.26
C GLY A 25 -19.89 -8.97 8.35
N ASP A 26 -20.65 -7.92 8.67
CA ASP A 26 -20.67 -6.66 7.94
C ASP A 26 -19.65 -5.62 8.47
N GLU A 27 -18.82 -5.95 9.47
CA GLU A 27 -17.86 -5.01 10.06
C GLU A 27 -16.40 -5.28 9.60
N PRO A 28 -15.73 -4.31 8.94
CA PRO A 28 -14.37 -4.47 8.42
C PRO A 28 -13.29 -4.29 9.51
N GLN A 29 -12.41 -5.28 9.63
CA GLN A 29 -11.38 -5.35 10.67
C GLN A 29 -10.09 -4.63 10.25
N PHE A 30 -10.12 -3.30 10.21
CA PHE A 30 -8.98 -2.45 9.78
C PHE A 30 -7.66 -2.63 10.56
N ALA A 31 -7.69 -3.27 11.73
CA ALA A 31 -6.50 -3.58 12.52
C ALA A 31 -5.82 -4.91 12.11
N LEU A 32 -6.43 -5.67 11.20
CA LEU A 32 -6.00 -6.99 10.74
C LEU A 32 -5.74 -6.99 9.23
N THR A 33 -4.92 -7.93 8.78
CA THR A 33 -4.64 -8.18 7.36
C THR A 33 -5.09 -9.60 7.02
N ASP A 34 -5.93 -9.76 6.01
CA ASP A 34 -6.29 -11.06 5.46
C ASP A 34 -5.11 -11.64 4.68
N TYR A 35 -4.51 -12.69 5.23
CA TYR A 35 -3.36 -13.37 4.62
C TYR A 35 -3.72 -14.13 3.33
N GLY A 36 -4.97 -14.59 3.19
CA GLY A 36 -5.46 -15.23 1.96
C GLY A 36 -5.54 -14.23 0.81
N ARG A 37 -6.16 -13.07 1.06
CA ARG A 37 -6.25 -11.96 0.10
C ARG A 37 -4.89 -11.35 -0.21
N SER A 38 -4.01 -11.27 0.79
CA SER A 38 -2.62 -10.84 0.57
C SER A 38 -1.83 -11.85 -0.27
N ALA A 39 -2.10 -13.16 -0.13
CA ALA A 39 -1.50 -14.19 -0.99
C ALA A 39 -2.04 -14.12 -2.42
N GLU A 40 -3.31 -13.75 -2.60
CA GLU A 40 -3.90 -13.47 -3.90
C GLU A 40 -3.27 -12.24 -4.56
N CYS A 41 -3.16 -11.12 -3.84
CA CYS A 41 -2.45 -9.92 -4.30
C CYS A 41 -1.02 -10.24 -4.76
N ALA A 42 -0.30 -11.05 -3.98
CA ALA A 42 1.04 -11.49 -4.31
C ALA A 42 1.11 -12.32 -5.61
N ARG A 43 0.27 -13.36 -5.71
CA ARG A 43 0.28 -14.33 -6.83
C ARG A 43 -0.28 -13.79 -8.14
N GLN A 44 -1.32 -12.95 -8.06
CA GLN A 44 -2.02 -12.41 -9.22
C GLN A 44 -1.63 -10.97 -9.57
N ARG A 45 -0.66 -10.38 -8.84
CA ARG A 45 -0.23 -8.97 -8.97
C ARG A 45 -1.40 -7.98 -8.83
N LEU A 46 -2.34 -8.26 -7.92
CA LEU A 46 -3.45 -7.34 -7.59
C LEU A 46 -3.00 -6.29 -6.58
N CYS A 47 -3.58 -5.09 -6.67
CA CYS A 47 -3.35 -4.04 -5.68
C CYS A 47 -4.10 -4.32 -4.38
N SER A 48 -3.36 -4.26 -3.27
CA SER A 48 -3.85 -4.47 -1.90
C SER A 48 -4.97 -3.53 -1.44
N VAL A 49 -5.16 -2.39 -2.11
CA VAL A 49 -6.21 -1.41 -1.80
C VAL A 49 -7.47 -1.63 -2.63
N CYS A 50 -7.36 -1.77 -3.96
CA CYS A 50 -8.51 -1.78 -4.86
C CYS A 50 -8.88 -3.16 -5.46
N ASN A 51 -8.04 -4.19 -5.25
CA ASN A 51 -8.17 -5.54 -5.82
C ASN A 51 -8.11 -5.63 -7.36
N THR A 52 -7.71 -4.56 -8.07
CA THR A 52 -7.52 -4.63 -9.52
C THR A 52 -6.07 -4.95 -9.87
N LEU A 53 -5.86 -5.57 -11.04
CA LEU A 53 -4.55 -5.93 -11.56
C LEU A 53 -3.63 -4.70 -11.66
N MET A 54 -2.42 -4.82 -11.14
CA MET A 54 -1.34 -3.88 -11.42
C MET A 54 -0.67 -4.31 -12.74
N PRO A 55 -0.59 -3.42 -13.75
CA PRO A 55 0.13 -3.71 -14.99
C PRO A 55 1.60 -4.11 -14.73
N ARG A 56 2.24 -4.69 -15.76
CA ARG A 56 3.70 -4.88 -15.74
C ARG A 56 4.40 -3.52 -15.60
N GLY A 57 5.46 -3.49 -14.81
CA GLY A 57 6.13 -2.26 -14.38
C GLY A 57 6.13 -2.14 -12.86
N PRO A 58 6.48 -0.94 -12.33
CA PRO A 58 6.69 -0.74 -10.91
C PRO A 58 5.45 -1.02 -10.05
N VAL A 59 5.69 -1.27 -8.77
CA VAL A 59 4.66 -1.36 -7.72
C VAL A 59 4.98 -0.40 -6.59
N TRP A 60 3.96 0.06 -5.87
CA TRP A 60 4.11 1.02 -4.78
C TRP A 60 3.74 0.44 -3.43
N ARG A 61 4.35 0.97 -2.37
CA ARG A 61 4.01 0.74 -0.96
C ARG A 61 4.25 2.02 -0.16
N VAL A 62 3.49 2.22 0.92
CA VAL A 62 3.78 3.26 1.92
C VAL A 62 4.70 2.69 3.00
N VAL A 63 5.75 3.42 3.37
CA VAL A 63 6.75 3.03 4.38
C VAL A 63 6.79 4.03 5.54
N GLY A 64 7.13 3.52 6.74
CA GLY A 64 7.29 4.34 7.95
C GLY A 64 8.71 4.89 8.14
N GLY A 65 8.92 5.64 9.23
CA GLY A 65 10.11 6.45 9.51
C GLY A 65 11.46 5.74 9.37
N ALA A 66 11.59 4.53 9.94
CA ALA A 66 12.84 3.77 9.92
C ALA A 66 13.22 3.34 8.49
N GLU A 67 12.27 2.76 7.75
CA GLU A 67 12.51 2.33 6.37
C GLU A 67 12.69 3.53 5.42
N SER A 68 11.91 4.59 5.58
CA SER A 68 12.08 5.84 4.81
C SER A 68 13.48 6.43 5.01
N SER A 69 13.99 6.42 6.24
CA SER A 69 15.34 6.92 6.55
C SER A 69 16.43 6.04 5.92
N ALA A 70 16.30 4.72 6.01
CA ALA A 70 17.23 3.78 5.38
C ALA A 70 17.25 3.90 3.83
N ILE A 71 16.10 4.12 3.20
CA ILE A 71 16.01 4.41 1.76
C ILE A 71 16.71 5.73 1.43
N ARG A 72 16.41 6.80 2.17
CA ARG A 72 17.04 8.13 1.99
C ARG A 72 18.57 8.05 2.10
N GLU A 73 19.11 7.33 3.08
CA GLU A 73 20.55 7.15 3.29
C GLU A 73 21.22 6.28 2.21
N ALA A 74 20.52 5.28 1.67
CA ALA A 74 21.01 4.50 0.54
C ALA A 74 21.10 5.37 -0.72
N LEU A 75 20.01 6.10 -1.04
CA LEU A 75 19.93 6.98 -2.21
C LEU A 75 20.94 8.13 -2.15
N ALA A 76 21.08 8.80 -1.00
CA ALA A 76 22.06 9.88 -0.81
C ALA A 76 23.52 9.41 -0.96
N ALA A 77 23.79 8.13 -0.67
CA ALA A 77 25.09 7.50 -0.88
C ALA A 77 25.28 6.89 -2.28
N GLY A 78 24.31 7.07 -3.21
CA GLY A 78 24.35 6.48 -4.55
C GLY A 78 24.27 4.95 -4.56
N ARG A 79 23.75 4.33 -3.50
CA ARG A 79 23.64 2.87 -3.33
C ARG A 79 22.22 2.38 -3.61
N PRO A 80 22.04 1.18 -4.19
CA PRO A 80 20.72 0.57 -4.30
C PRO A 80 20.18 0.24 -2.90
N TYR A 81 18.91 0.56 -2.65
CA TYR A 81 18.18 0.02 -1.50
C TYR A 81 17.50 -1.29 -1.88
N ARG A 82 17.65 -2.31 -1.04
CA ARG A 82 16.88 -3.56 -1.08
C ARG A 82 16.26 -3.76 0.28
N ASN A 83 14.96 -4.05 0.34
CA ASN A 83 14.33 -4.34 1.61
C ASN A 83 14.70 -5.77 2.07
N LEU A 84 15.76 -5.88 2.87
CA LEU A 84 16.24 -7.15 3.42
C LEU A 84 15.26 -7.74 4.46
N ALA A 85 14.55 -6.86 5.20
CA ALA A 85 13.55 -7.23 6.18
C ALA A 85 12.17 -7.42 5.50
N ALA A 86 11.71 -8.66 5.38
CA ALA A 86 10.43 -8.91 4.74
C ALA A 86 9.26 -8.26 5.51
N THR A 87 8.27 -7.75 4.78
CA THR A 87 7.11 -7.05 5.32
C THR A 87 5.80 -7.80 5.06
N LEU A 88 4.76 -7.54 5.84
CA LEU A 88 3.40 -8.02 5.60
C LEU A 88 2.59 -7.13 4.64
N GLU A 89 3.08 -5.91 4.37
CA GLU A 89 2.37 -4.89 3.62
C GLU A 89 2.47 -5.16 2.10
N ALA A 90 1.34 -5.55 1.48
CA ALA A 90 1.26 -5.95 0.08
C ALA A 90 1.27 -4.76 -0.91
N PRO A 91 1.83 -4.92 -2.13
CA PRO A 91 1.95 -3.87 -3.15
C PRO A 91 0.62 -3.29 -3.67
N GLY A 92 0.68 -2.08 -4.23
CA GLY A 92 -0.45 -1.42 -4.90
C GLY A 92 -0.06 -0.46 -6.02
N HIS A 93 -1.05 0.06 -6.76
CA HIS A 93 -0.83 1.12 -7.75
C HIS A 93 -0.37 2.43 -7.08
N ARG A 94 0.38 3.26 -7.80
CA ARG A 94 0.82 4.60 -7.37
C ARG A 94 -0.32 5.42 -6.78
N ALA A 95 -1.40 5.62 -7.53
CA ALA A 95 -2.58 6.38 -7.10
C ALA A 95 -3.24 5.80 -5.83
N CYS A 96 -3.30 4.47 -5.71
CA CYS A 96 -3.87 3.79 -4.54
C CYS A 96 -3.01 4.01 -3.29
N MET A 97 -1.68 3.97 -3.41
CA MET A 97 -0.76 4.16 -2.29
C MET A 97 -0.62 5.62 -1.86
N LEU A 98 -0.63 6.57 -2.80
CA LEU A 98 -0.75 8.00 -2.50
C LEU A 98 -2.05 8.27 -1.72
N TYR A 99 -3.19 7.76 -2.19
CA TYR A 99 -4.46 7.89 -1.48
C TYR A 99 -4.45 7.22 -0.09
N ALA A 100 -3.96 5.98 -0.01
CA ALA A 100 -3.90 5.22 1.25
C ALA A 100 -3.02 5.92 2.31
N SER A 101 -1.91 6.55 1.90
CA SER A 101 -1.05 7.33 2.82
C SER A 101 -1.82 8.48 3.48
N MET A 102 -2.70 9.17 2.72
CA MET A 102 -3.50 10.30 3.20
C MET A 102 -4.65 9.90 4.12
N VAL A 103 -5.32 8.76 3.86
CA VAL A 103 -6.54 8.37 4.61
C VAL A 103 -6.28 7.38 5.74
N CYS A 104 -5.15 6.68 5.74
CA CYS A 104 -4.81 5.77 6.83
C CYS A 104 -4.45 6.57 8.10
N PRO A 105 -5.16 6.40 9.24
CA PRO A 105 -4.88 7.16 10.46
C PRO A 105 -3.45 7.00 11.00
N TYR A 106 -2.81 5.86 10.72
CA TYR A 106 -1.43 5.60 11.13
C TYR A 106 -0.38 6.25 10.22
N LEU A 107 -0.62 6.30 8.91
CA LEU A 107 0.37 6.81 7.94
C LEU A 107 0.31 8.33 7.84
N ALA A 108 -0.89 8.91 7.94
CA ALA A 108 -1.15 10.32 7.64
C ALA A 108 -0.36 11.33 8.49
N ARG A 109 0.06 10.98 9.71
CA ARG A 109 0.70 11.90 10.67
C ARG A 109 1.87 11.25 11.43
N PRO A 110 2.95 12.00 11.77
CA PRO A 110 4.15 11.44 12.40
C PRO A 110 3.88 10.85 13.79
N ASN A 111 3.06 11.54 14.58
CA ASN A 111 2.71 11.15 15.95
C ASN A 111 1.64 10.06 16.04
N ALA A 112 1.17 9.52 14.90
CA ALA A 112 0.18 8.47 14.90
C ALA A 112 0.76 7.13 15.39
N ARG A 113 -0.09 6.31 16.02
CA ARG A 113 0.28 5.01 16.60
C ARG A 113 -0.67 3.92 16.14
N ARG A 114 -0.15 2.72 15.87
CA ARG A 114 -1.01 1.54 15.62
C ARG A 114 -1.76 1.17 16.91
N GLY A 115 -3.05 0.88 16.79
CA GLY A 115 -3.93 0.56 17.92
C GLY A 115 -3.50 -0.70 18.69
N LEU A 116 -3.86 -0.76 19.96
CA LEU A 116 -3.42 -1.82 20.90
C LEU A 116 -4.23 -3.13 20.78
N THR A 117 -5.32 -3.14 20.01
CA THR A 117 -6.39 -4.16 20.08
C THR A 117 -6.15 -5.43 19.27
N ALA A 118 -5.21 -5.45 18.32
CA ALA A 118 -4.91 -6.64 17.51
C ALA A 118 -4.02 -7.65 18.25
N GLN A 119 -4.30 -8.95 18.11
CA GLN A 119 -3.52 -10.04 18.68
C GLN A 119 -2.78 -10.84 17.58
N SER A 120 -1.46 -11.02 17.63
CA SER A 120 -0.45 -10.42 18.54
C SER A 120 0.90 -10.37 17.80
N PRO A 121 1.85 -9.46 18.14
CA PRO A 121 3.09 -9.32 17.38
C PRO A 121 4.07 -10.46 17.70
N ASP A 122 4.78 -10.94 16.67
CA ASP A 122 6.02 -11.71 16.81
C ASP A 122 7.22 -10.80 16.46
N ASP A 123 8.44 -11.17 16.83
CA ASP A 123 9.63 -10.30 16.60
C ASP A 123 9.87 -9.97 15.11
N MET A 124 9.33 -10.77 14.19
CA MET A 124 9.39 -10.50 12.75
C MET A 124 8.43 -9.39 12.31
N THR A 125 7.47 -8.99 13.15
CA THR A 125 6.53 -7.87 12.90
C THR A 125 6.91 -6.60 13.67
N ALA A 126 8.20 -6.39 13.98
CA ALA A 126 8.73 -5.18 14.64
C ALA A 126 8.24 -3.85 14.02
N HIS A 127 8.05 -3.81 12.69
CA HIS A 127 7.55 -2.65 11.92
C HIS A 127 6.00 -2.53 11.89
N VAL A 128 5.31 -3.48 12.51
CA VAL A 128 3.85 -3.54 12.75
C VAL A 128 3.55 -3.52 14.27
N VAL A 129 4.53 -3.15 15.11
CA VAL A 129 4.42 -3.18 16.57
C VAL A 129 3.31 -2.28 17.10
N ARG A 130 2.52 -2.83 18.02
CA ARG A 130 1.50 -2.13 18.81
C ARG A 130 2.08 -0.88 19.45
N GLY A 131 1.41 0.26 19.31
CA GLY A 131 1.85 1.52 19.92
C GLY A 131 3.11 2.15 19.31
N ALA A 132 3.74 1.52 18.30
CA ALA A 132 4.84 2.14 17.55
C ALA A 132 4.37 3.47 16.95
N VAL A 133 5.20 4.50 17.12
CA VAL A 133 5.02 5.80 16.45
C VAL A 133 5.42 5.60 14.98
N ARG A 134 4.69 6.20 14.03
CA ARG A 134 5.04 6.11 12.61
C ARG A 134 6.45 6.62 12.30
N GLY A 135 6.94 7.54 13.12
CA GLY A 135 8.23 8.22 12.99
C GLY A 135 8.12 9.45 12.09
N ASP A 136 9.13 10.30 12.11
CA ASP A 136 8.98 11.68 11.64
C ASP A 136 8.73 11.80 10.12
N MET A 137 9.31 10.91 9.31
CA MET A 137 9.24 10.97 7.84
C MET A 137 8.75 9.67 7.24
N GLY A 138 7.49 9.61 6.77
CA GLY A 138 7.02 8.50 5.94
C GLY A 138 7.45 8.66 4.49
N ALA A 139 7.22 7.65 3.65
CA ALA A 139 7.31 7.81 2.20
C ALA A 139 6.30 6.93 1.45
N VAL A 140 5.87 7.38 0.26
CA VAL A 140 5.32 6.50 -0.77
C VAL A 140 6.47 6.13 -1.69
N VAL A 141 6.72 4.83 -1.85
CA VAL A 141 7.93 4.32 -2.53
C VAL A 141 7.51 3.40 -3.67
N GLY A 142 8.04 3.70 -4.86
CA GLY A 142 7.93 2.86 -6.06
C GLY A 142 9.14 1.93 -6.16
N TYR A 143 8.87 0.67 -6.48
CA TYR A 143 9.85 -0.41 -6.60
C TYR A 143 9.72 -1.08 -7.96
N GLY A 144 10.84 -1.43 -8.58
CA GLY A 144 10.87 -2.10 -9.89
C GLY A 144 10.14 -3.44 -9.87
N ASP A 145 10.33 -4.22 -8.80
CA ASP A 145 9.55 -5.44 -8.57
C ASP A 145 9.46 -5.84 -7.08
N TYR A 146 8.74 -6.93 -6.81
CA TYR A 146 8.66 -7.54 -5.49
C TYR A 146 8.79 -9.07 -5.54
N GLU A 147 9.44 -9.64 -4.52
CA GLU A 147 9.42 -11.06 -4.22
C GLU A 147 8.40 -11.33 -3.12
N PHE A 148 7.87 -12.56 -3.06
CA PHE A 148 6.99 -12.96 -1.97
C PHE A 148 7.18 -14.42 -1.56
N ALA A 149 6.91 -14.71 -0.29
CA ALA A 149 6.81 -16.05 0.26
C ALA A 149 5.48 -16.22 1.00
N VAL A 150 4.67 -17.19 0.59
CA VAL A 150 3.43 -17.57 1.29
C VAL A 150 3.76 -18.69 2.27
N THR A 151 3.53 -18.45 3.56
CA THR A 151 3.67 -19.44 4.62
C THR A 151 2.28 -19.91 5.09
N LYS A 152 2.22 -20.86 6.04
CA LYS A 152 0.94 -21.28 6.65
C LYS A 152 0.20 -20.18 7.40
N THR A 153 0.90 -19.13 7.85
CA THR A 153 0.36 -18.14 8.80
C THR A 153 0.54 -16.69 8.36
N LYS A 154 1.32 -16.41 7.31
CA LYS A 154 1.58 -15.05 6.81
C LYS A 154 2.12 -15.04 5.38
N VAL A 155 1.95 -13.92 4.70
CA VAL A 155 2.62 -13.62 3.42
C VAL A 155 3.70 -12.60 3.69
N LEU A 156 4.92 -12.90 3.25
CA LEU A 156 6.10 -12.06 3.42
C LEU A 156 6.49 -11.48 2.06
N PHE A 157 6.63 -10.16 1.97
CA PHE A 157 7.05 -9.45 0.77
C PHE A 157 8.46 -8.88 0.95
N ARG A 158 9.28 -8.95 -0.10
CA ARG A 158 10.48 -8.11 -0.25
C ARG A 158 10.33 -7.24 -1.46
N PHE A 159 10.81 -6.02 -1.36
CA PHE A 159 10.72 -5.02 -2.42
C PHE A 159 12.11 -4.69 -2.95
N LEU A 160 12.24 -4.70 -4.27
CA LEU A 160 13.50 -4.61 -4.99
C LEU A 160 13.56 -3.33 -5.83
N ASP A 161 14.76 -2.78 -5.94
CA ASP A 161 15.13 -1.70 -6.85
C ASP A 161 14.19 -0.48 -6.77
N VAL A 162 14.45 0.41 -5.81
CA VAL A 162 13.70 1.67 -5.65
C VAL A 162 13.80 2.50 -6.94
N VAL A 163 12.66 2.77 -7.56
CA VAL A 163 12.53 3.59 -8.79
C VAL A 163 11.87 4.95 -8.51
N GLU A 164 11.19 5.10 -7.37
CA GLU A 164 10.56 6.36 -6.96
C GLU A 164 10.56 6.47 -5.43
N TYR A 165 10.86 7.65 -4.89
CA TYR A 165 10.85 7.91 -3.44
C TYR A 165 10.17 9.26 -3.17
N LEU A 166 8.96 9.22 -2.59
CA LEU A 166 8.15 10.39 -2.26
C LEU A 166 8.04 10.53 -0.73
N PRO A 167 9.04 11.15 -0.06
CA PRO A 167 8.99 11.39 1.37
C PRO A 167 7.87 12.37 1.74
N HIS A 168 7.38 12.28 2.97
CA HIS A 168 6.42 13.22 3.54
C HIS A 168 6.56 13.31 5.07
N ASP A 169 6.33 14.50 5.60
CA ASP A 169 6.04 14.67 7.03
C ASP A 169 4.54 14.39 7.27
N THR A 170 3.65 15.12 6.60
CA THR A 170 2.20 14.88 6.61
C THR A 170 1.76 14.37 5.24
N ALA A 171 0.92 13.33 5.20
CA ALA A 171 0.66 12.63 3.93
C ALA A 171 -0.18 13.43 2.92
N ASP A 172 -0.88 14.48 3.36
CA ASP A 172 -1.59 15.43 2.49
C ASP A 172 -0.66 16.17 1.52
N GLN A 173 0.65 16.19 1.78
CA GLN A 173 1.69 16.61 0.84
C GLN A 173 1.65 15.82 -0.50
N HIS A 174 1.06 14.61 -0.52
CA HIS A 174 0.85 13.80 -1.72
C HIS A 174 -0.39 14.18 -2.55
N LEU A 175 -1.20 15.15 -2.12
CA LEU A 175 -2.41 15.53 -2.84
C LEU A 175 -2.13 15.99 -4.29
N PRO A 176 -1.12 16.84 -4.59
CA PRO A 176 -0.82 17.23 -5.96
C PRO A 176 -0.37 16.04 -6.83
N GLU A 177 0.43 15.13 -6.26
CA GLU A 177 0.87 13.91 -6.94
C GLU A 177 -0.28 12.96 -7.25
N LEU A 178 -1.23 12.81 -6.33
CA LEU A 178 -2.45 12.04 -6.58
C LEU A 178 -3.30 12.70 -7.66
N GLN A 179 -3.48 14.01 -7.64
CA GLN A 179 -4.24 14.74 -8.66
C GLN A 179 -3.61 14.59 -10.05
N ALA A 180 -2.29 14.72 -10.17
CA ALA A 180 -1.56 14.51 -11.41
C ALA A 180 -1.66 13.06 -11.91
N GLU A 181 -1.57 12.07 -11.02
CA GLU A 181 -1.72 10.65 -11.37
C GLU A 181 -3.13 10.31 -11.86
N LEU A 182 -4.16 10.88 -11.23
CA LEU A 182 -5.55 10.69 -11.63
C LEU A 182 -5.85 11.36 -12.98
N ALA A 183 -5.29 12.55 -13.24
CA ALA A 183 -5.40 13.21 -14.55
C ALA A 183 -4.75 12.37 -15.67
N ARG A 184 -3.55 11.82 -15.44
CA ARG A 184 -2.86 10.91 -16.37
C ARG A 184 -3.62 9.61 -16.63
N SER A 185 -4.38 9.12 -15.65
CA SER A 185 -5.16 7.88 -15.76
C SER A 185 -6.53 8.10 -16.39
N GLY A 186 -7.18 9.24 -16.10
CA GLY A 186 -8.45 9.62 -16.72
C GLY A 186 -8.36 9.68 -18.24
N GLY A 187 -7.31 10.31 -18.78
CA GLY A 187 -7.05 10.35 -20.22
C GLY A 187 -6.67 9.01 -20.88
N ARG A 188 -6.62 7.90 -20.14
CA ARG A 188 -6.39 6.55 -20.69
C ARG A 188 -7.65 5.66 -20.70
N LEU A 189 -8.74 6.09 -20.07
CA LEU A 189 -10.00 5.34 -20.02
C LEU A 189 -10.91 5.58 -21.23
N ASP A 190 -10.65 6.62 -22.03
CA ASP A 190 -11.35 6.90 -23.30
C ASP A 190 -10.90 5.99 -24.47
N GLY A 191 -10.00 5.05 -24.21
CA GLY A 191 -9.62 3.98 -25.13
C GLY A 191 -10.75 2.97 -25.34
N ARG A 192 -11.83 3.39 -26.02
CA ARG A 192 -12.94 2.53 -26.45
C ARG A 192 -12.40 1.26 -27.12
N SER A 193 -12.67 0.11 -26.51
CA SER A 193 -12.64 -1.16 -27.22
C SER A 193 -13.89 -1.23 -28.09
N ASP A 194 -13.75 -0.82 -29.34
CA ASP A 194 -14.82 -0.85 -30.33
C ASP A 194 -15.05 -2.28 -30.84
N GLY A 195 -16.32 -2.64 -31.08
CA GLY A 195 -16.74 -3.91 -31.71
C GLY A 195 -16.70 -5.17 -30.83
N GLY A 196 -17.86 -5.68 -30.39
CA GLY A 196 -17.89 -6.94 -29.62
C GLY A 196 -19.22 -7.54 -29.15
N GLN A 197 -20.37 -7.22 -29.76
CA GLN A 197 -21.61 -8.01 -29.60
C GLN A 197 -22.28 -8.17 -30.98
N PRO A 198 -23.11 -9.21 -31.23
CA PRO A 198 -23.57 -10.24 -30.29
C PRO A 198 -23.38 -11.70 -30.76
N ARG A 199 -23.50 -12.65 -29.82
CA ARG A 199 -24.55 -13.69 -29.83
C ARG A 199 -24.67 -14.31 -28.44
#